data_AF-A0A6P4XHV8-F1
#
_entry.id   AF-A0A6P4XHV8-F1
#
_cell.length_a   1.000
_cell.length_b   1.000
_cell.length_c   1.000
_cell.angle_alpha   90.00
_cell.angle_beta   90.00
_cell.angle_gamma   90.00
#
_symmetry.space_group_name_H-M   'P 1'
#
loop_
_entity.id
_entity.type
_entity.pdbx_description
1 polymer ?
#
loop_
_entity_poly.entity_id
_entity_poly.type
_entity_poly.pdbx_seq_one_letter_code
_entity_poly.pdbx_strand_id
1 'polypeptide(L)'
;MASVGGIIATVLSVLVGLVFAFSGSVKLFPAVNPEFHQEMVSKFATYSPIFPLADITGFRPPPVLYRQVVGSLELISGPGIILFPSELKTVCNGILFVIMCGATYTHFVLGEPFVVPLVLGAILGCIYFLRRQGELPKEKAQ
;
A
#
# COMPACT_ATOMS: atom_id res chain seq x y z
N MET A 1 10.74 26.24 -8.46
CA MET A 1 11.34 25.04 -9.07
C MET A 1 11.13 23.88 -8.12
N ALA A 2 10.56 22.76 -8.58
CA ALA A 2 10.43 21.57 -7.76
C ALA A 2 11.83 21.05 -7.36
N SER A 3 12.04 20.67 -6.11
CA SER A 3 13.30 20.08 -5.69
C SER A 3 13.49 18.72 -6.38
N VAL A 4 14.74 18.30 -6.60
CA VAL A 4 15.04 16.98 -7.16
C VAL A 4 14.34 15.87 -6.36
N GLY A 5 14.35 15.97 -5.01
CA GLY A 5 13.62 15.04 -4.14
C GLY A 5 12.11 15.03 -4.37
N GLY A 6 11.50 16.20 -4.60
CA GLY A 6 10.06 16.30 -4.92
C GLY A 6 9.70 15.67 -6.27
N ILE A 7 10.57 15.80 -7.27
CA ILE A 7 10.40 15.15 -8.58
C ILE A 7 10.49 13.63 -8.42
N ILE A 8 11.51 13.13 -7.73
CA ILE A 8 11.69 11.70 -7.45
C ILE A 8 10.48 11.14 -6.71
N ALA A 9 10.04 11.80 -5.65
CA ALA A 9 8.86 11.38 -4.89
C ALA A 9 7.61 11.33 -5.78
N THR A 10 7.44 12.29 -6.69
CA THR A 10 6.31 12.32 -7.63
C THR A 10 6.35 11.15 -8.60
N VAL A 11 7.50 10.88 -9.23
CA VAL A 11 7.65 9.77 -10.18
C VAL A 11 7.39 8.43 -9.49
N LEU A 12 7.99 8.21 -8.31
CA LEU A 12 7.77 6.99 -7.52
C LEU A 12 6.30 6.85 -7.11
N SER A 13 5.64 7.95 -6.74
CA SER A 13 4.22 7.94 -6.38
C SER A 13 3.33 7.55 -7.56
N VAL A 14 3.66 8.00 -8.77
CA VAL A 14 2.91 7.61 -9.98
C VAL A 14 3.04 6.11 -10.23
N LEU A 15 4.27 5.59 -10.23
CA LEU A 15 4.53 4.17 -10.49
C LEU A 15 3.84 3.27 -9.46
N VAL A 16 4.05 3.56 -8.17
CA VAL A 16 3.47 2.77 -7.07
C VAL A 16 1.96 2.93 -7.02
N GLY A 17 1.43 4.14 -7.25
CA GLY A 17 0.01 4.42 -7.25
C GLY A 17 -0.75 3.61 -8.31
N LEU A 18 -0.18 3.47 -9.50
CA LEU A 18 -0.75 2.64 -10.57
C LEU A 18 -0.74 1.16 -10.23
N VAL A 19 0.35 0.64 -9.64
CA VAL A 19 0.44 -0.75 -9.18
C VAL A 19 -0.65 -1.04 -8.16
N PHE A 20 -0.86 -0.15 -7.18
CA PHE A 20 -1.92 -0.32 -6.18
C PHE A 20 -3.32 -0.17 -6.74
N ALA A 21 -3.55 0.77 -7.68
CA ALA A 21 -4.83 0.90 -8.35
C ALA A 21 -5.20 -0.41 -9.09
N PHE A 22 -4.25 -1.01 -9.81
CA PHE A 22 -4.47 -2.30 -10.47
C PHE A 22 -4.67 -3.45 -9.46
N SER A 23 -3.79 -3.56 -8.47
CA SER A 23 -3.86 -4.56 -7.40
C SER A 23 -5.21 -4.53 -6.66
N GLY A 24 -5.68 -3.35 -6.29
CA GLY A 24 -6.98 -3.16 -5.62
C GLY A 24 -8.16 -3.47 -6.55
N SER A 25 -8.07 -3.06 -7.82
CA SER A 25 -9.09 -3.35 -8.83
C SER A 25 -9.30 -4.85 -9.01
N VAL A 26 -8.21 -5.63 -9.14
CA VAL A 26 -8.27 -7.09 -9.26
C VAL A 26 -8.88 -7.72 -8.01
N LYS A 27 -8.58 -7.20 -6.81
CA LYS A 27 -9.17 -7.70 -5.56
C LYS A 27 -10.66 -7.43 -5.47
N LEU A 28 -11.18 -6.37 -6.08
CA LEU A 28 -12.60 -5.97 -5.95
C LEU A 28 -13.46 -6.47 -7.10
N PHE A 29 -12.97 -6.37 -8.33
CA PHE A 29 -13.77 -6.51 -9.53
C PHE A 29 -13.30 -7.72 -10.35
N PRO A 30 -14.08 -8.81 -10.43
CA PRO A 30 -13.72 -9.96 -11.25
C PRO A 30 -13.64 -9.60 -12.75
N ALA A 31 -14.34 -8.54 -13.18
CA ALA A 31 -14.34 -8.07 -14.57
C ALA A 31 -12.98 -7.53 -15.05
N VAL A 32 -12.08 -7.15 -14.14
CA VAL A 32 -10.75 -6.62 -14.49
C VAL A 32 -9.82 -7.75 -14.93
N ASN A 33 -9.78 -8.83 -14.14
CA ASN A 33 -9.11 -10.08 -14.50
C ASN A 33 -9.70 -11.22 -13.64
N PRO A 34 -10.52 -12.12 -14.21
CA PRO A 34 -11.17 -13.18 -13.44
C PRO A 34 -10.18 -14.15 -12.80
N GLU A 35 -9.09 -14.49 -13.48
CA GLU A 35 -8.08 -15.45 -13.01
C GLU A 35 -7.37 -14.90 -11.77
N PHE A 36 -6.84 -13.68 -11.86
CA PHE A 36 -6.20 -13.04 -10.71
C PHE A 36 -7.18 -12.75 -9.58
N HIS A 37 -8.44 -12.43 -9.88
CA HIS A 37 -9.46 -12.26 -8.85
C HIS A 37 -9.68 -13.55 -8.05
N GLN A 38 -9.80 -14.69 -8.73
CA GLN A 38 -9.94 -15.99 -8.07
C GLN A 38 -8.69 -16.37 -7.28
N GLU A 39 -7.50 -16.06 -7.78
CA GLU A 39 -6.25 -16.23 -7.03
C GLU A 39 -6.27 -15.40 -5.73
N MET A 40 -6.72 -14.14 -5.80
CA MET A 40 -6.85 -13.29 -4.60
C MET A 40 -7.90 -13.83 -3.63
N VAL A 41 -9.05 -14.33 -4.12
CA VAL A 41 -10.06 -14.97 -3.25
C VAL A 41 -9.45 -16.14 -2.48
N SER A 42 -8.70 -17.01 -3.17
CA SER A 42 -8.00 -18.15 -2.57
C SER A 42 -6.97 -17.69 -1.53
N LYS A 43 -6.10 -16.72 -1.89
CA LYS A 43 -5.07 -16.19 -1.00
C LYS A 43 -5.65 -15.57 0.27
N PHE A 44 -6.72 -14.78 0.17
CA PHE A 44 -7.33 -14.16 1.34
C PHE A 44 -8.03 -15.16 2.28
N ALA A 45 -8.44 -16.33 1.78
CA ALA A 45 -8.88 -17.43 2.64
C ALA A 45 -7.74 -17.96 3.52
N THR A 46 -6.51 -18.00 2.99
CA THR A 46 -5.30 -18.37 3.74
C THR A 46 -4.79 -17.23 4.64
N TYR A 47 -4.97 -15.96 4.24
CA TYR A 47 -4.48 -14.80 5.02
C TYR A 47 -5.35 -14.46 6.23
N SER A 48 -6.67 -14.68 6.15
CA SER A 48 -7.62 -14.43 7.24
C SER A 48 -7.23 -15.06 8.60
N PRO A 49 -6.88 -16.36 8.70
CA PRO A 49 -6.56 -16.99 9.98
C PRO A 49 -5.27 -16.48 10.63
N ILE A 50 -4.32 -15.99 9.83
CA ILE A 50 -3.01 -15.47 10.25
C ILE A 50 -2.93 -13.94 10.16
N PHE A 51 -4.08 -13.26 10.30
CA PHE A 51 -4.15 -11.81 10.27
C PHE A 51 -3.12 -11.22 11.25
N PRO A 52 -2.32 -10.19 10.87
CA PRO A 52 -1.17 -9.74 11.67
C PRO A 52 -1.49 -9.35 13.13
N LEU A 53 -2.73 -8.98 13.42
CA LEU A 53 -3.18 -8.61 14.76
C LEU A 53 -4.00 -9.71 15.45
N ALA A 54 -4.11 -10.89 14.84
CA ALA A 54 -4.93 -12.00 15.37
C ALA A 54 -4.46 -12.44 16.76
N ASP A 55 -3.15 -12.56 16.99
CA ASP A 55 -2.63 -12.99 18.29
C ASP A 55 -2.77 -11.92 19.39
N ILE A 56 -2.83 -10.64 18.99
CA ILE A 56 -2.96 -9.51 19.92
C ILE A 56 -4.43 -9.25 20.27
N THR A 57 -5.33 -9.38 19.29
CA THR A 57 -6.75 -8.96 19.40
C THR A 57 -7.73 -10.13 19.48
N GLY A 58 -7.30 -11.35 19.15
CA GLY A 58 -8.17 -12.52 18.95
C GLY A 58 -9.05 -12.44 17.70
N PHE A 59 -9.03 -11.33 16.95
CA PHE A 59 -9.89 -11.10 15.80
C PHE A 59 -9.27 -11.64 14.51
N ARG A 60 -10.05 -12.44 13.78
CA ARG A 60 -9.72 -12.94 12.44
C ARG A 60 -10.80 -12.47 11.47
N PRO A 61 -10.49 -11.55 10.54
CA PRO A 61 -11.50 -10.97 9.67
C PRO A 61 -12.01 -12.01 8.67
N PRO A 62 -13.31 -12.04 8.33
CA PRO A 62 -13.82 -12.90 7.26
C PRO A 62 -13.06 -12.66 5.95
N PRO A 63 -12.63 -13.71 5.20
CA PRO A 63 -11.78 -13.56 4.01
C PRO A 63 -12.32 -12.57 2.96
N VAL A 64 -13.63 -12.63 2.70
CA VAL A 64 -14.31 -11.76 1.73
C VAL A 64 -14.22 -10.30 2.16
N LEU A 65 -14.55 -10.00 3.42
CA LEU A 65 -14.51 -8.65 3.96
C LEU A 65 -13.07 -8.13 4.01
N TYR A 66 -12.12 -8.97 4.43
CA TYR A 66 -10.71 -8.59 4.50
C TYR A 66 -10.17 -8.18 3.12
N ARG A 67 -10.44 -8.98 2.09
CA ARG A 67 -10.07 -8.69 0.70
C ARG A 67 -10.72 -7.41 0.19
N GLN A 68 -12.01 -7.21 0.45
CA GLN A 68 -12.73 -6.03 0.02
C GLN A 68 -12.20 -4.75 0.68
N VAL A 69 -11.92 -4.80 1.97
CA VAL A 69 -11.35 -3.65 2.69
C VAL A 69 -9.96 -3.32 2.16
N VAL A 70 -9.05 -4.30 2.08
CA VAL A 70 -7.70 -4.06 1.54
C VAL A 70 -7.76 -3.56 0.09
N GLY A 71 -8.55 -4.22 -0.76
CA GLY A 71 -8.71 -3.82 -2.16
C GLY A 71 -9.27 -2.41 -2.33
N SER A 72 -10.23 -2.00 -1.48
CA SER A 72 -10.78 -0.64 -1.49
C SER A 72 -9.75 0.39 -1.05
N LEU A 73 -8.99 0.08 0.01
CA LEU A 73 -7.94 0.97 0.50
C LEU A 73 -6.82 1.14 -0.54
N GLU A 74 -6.41 0.06 -1.23
CA GLU A 74 -5.44 0.13 -2.33
C GLU A 74 -5.97 0.92 -3.52
N LEU A 75 -7.22 0.67 -3.93
CA LEU A 75 -7.83 1.31 -5.09
C LEU A 75 -8.06 2.82 -4.89
N ILE A 76 -8.35 3.26 -3.66
CA ILE A 76 -8.51 4.68 -3.33
C ILE A 76 -7.15 5.34 -3.08
N SER A 77 -6.29 4.70 -2.28
CA SER A 77 -5.02 5.30 -1.85
C SER A 77 -3.98 5.34 -2.96
N GLY A 78 -3.98 4.36 -3.88
CA GLY A 78 -3.06 4.33 -5.03
C GLY A 78 -3.17 5.57 -5.91
N PRO A 79 -4.35 5.91 -6.45
CA PRO A 79 -4.58 7.21 -7.10
C PRO A 79 -4.46 8.40 -6.14
N GLY A 80 -4.87 8.22 -4.88
CA GLY A 80 -4.83 9.26 -3.85
C GLY A 80 -3.43 9.84 -3.60
N ILE A 81 -2.37 9.01 -3.60
CA ILE A 81 -0.99 9.51 -3.46
C ILE A 81 -0.53 10.41 -4.61
N ILE A 82 -1.25 10.44 -5.74
CA ILE A 82 -0.95 11.26 -6.92
C ILE A 82 -1.86 12.49 -6.97
N LEU A 83 -3.17 12.29 -6.78
CA LEU A 83 -4.21 13.27 -7.10
C LEU A 83 -4.60 14.16 -5.93
N PHE A 84 -4.43 13.71 -4.68
CA PHE A 84 -4.91 14.46 -3.52
C PHE A 84 -3.99 15.65 -3.12
N PRO A 85 -4.49 16.57 -2.27
CA PRO A 85 -3.68 17.56 -1.57
C PRO A 85 -2.56 16.93 -0.69
N SER A 86 -1.56 17.72 -0.27
CA SER A 86 -0.33 17.21 0.35
C SER A 86 -0.57 16.37 1.60
N GLU A 87 -1.49 16.82 2.46
CA GLU A 87 -1.83 16.18 3.72
C GLU A 87 -2.48 14.81 3.45
N LEU A 88 -3.46 14.78 2.54
CA LEU A 88 -4.17 13.56 2.16
C LEU A 88 -3.28 12.58 1.40
N LYS A 89 -2.34 13.07 0.58
CA LYS A 89 -1.28 12.28 -0.04
C LYS A 89 -0.44 11.52 0.98
N THR A 90 -0.14 12.18 2.10
CA THR A 90 0.62 11.58 3.21
C THR A 90 -0.19 10.50 3.91
N VAL A 91 -1.50 10.73 4.12
CA VAL A 91 -2.42 9.72 4.67
C VAL A 91 -2.51 8.50 3.76
N CYS A 92 -2.76 8.69 2.45
CA CYS A 92 -2.80 7.58 1.48
C CYS A 92 -1.50 6.78 1.46
N ASN A 93 -0.34 7.47 1.52
CA ASN A 93 0.95 6.80 1.58
C ASN A 93 1.10 5.95 2.85
N GLY A 94 0.67 6.47 3.99
CA GLY A 94 0.66 5.75 5.27
C GLY A 94 -0.24 4.51 5.26
N ILE A 95 -1.44 4.62 4.68
CA ILE A 95 -2.37 3.48 4.53
C ILE A 95 -1.71 2.36 3.71
N LEU A 96 -1.18 2.69 2.52
CA LEU A 96 -0.49 1.71 1.67
C LEU A 96 0.72 1.09 2.37
N PHE A 97 1.46 1.89 3.14
CA PHE A 97 2.62 1.40 3.90
C PHE A 97 2.21 0.37 4.95
N VAL A 98 1.15 0.63 5.72
CA VAL A 98 0.62 -0.32 6.71
C VAL A 98 0.15 -1.61 6.05
N ILE A 99 -0.51 -1.51 4.88
CA ILE A 99 -0.92 -2.70 4.10
C ILE A 99 0.31 -3.50 3.67
N MET A 100 1.40 -2.86 3.23
CA MET A 100 2.64 -3.56 2.86
C MET A 100 3.34 -4.21 4.04
N CYS A 101 3.31 -3.60 5.23
CA CYS A 101 3.80 -4.25 6.46
C CYS A 101 2.99 -5.52 6.77
N GLY A 102 1.65 -5.44 6.71
CA GLY A 102 0.78 -6.59 6.93
C GLY A 102 0.97 -7.69 5.90
N ALA A 103 1.12 -7.33 4.62
CA ALA A 103 1.42 -8.27 3.54
C ALA A 103 2.78 -8.95 3.77
N THR A 104 3.83 -8.18 4.09
CA THR A 104 5.16 -8.71 4.37
C THR A 104 5.13 -9.72 5.53
N TYR A 105 4.45 -9.39 6.63
CA TYR A 105 4.26 -10.31 7.74
C TYR A 105 3.53 -11.60 7.31
N THR A 106 2.44 -11.46 6.57
CA THR A 106 1.62 -12.60 6.13
C THR A 106 2.43 -13.56 5.25
N HIS A 107 3.15 -13.02 4.26
CA HIS A 107 4.03 -13.83 3.41
C HIS A 107 5.16 -14.48 4.21
N PHE A 108 5.76 -13.76 5.16
CA PHE A 108 6.80 -14.32 6.04
C PHE A 108 6.29 -15.50 6.87
N VAL A 109 5.11 -15.38 7.49
CA VAL A 109 4.50 -16.46 8.29
C VAL A 109 4.15 -17.68 7.44
N LEU A 110 3.73 -17.47 6.18
CA LEU A 110 3.45 -18.56 5.25
C LEU A 110 4.69 -19.18 4.60
N GLY A 111 5.89 -18.62 4.84
CA GLY A 111 7.11 -19.05 4.14
C GLY A 111 7.10 -18.72 2.64
N GLU A 112 6.26 -17.77 2.22
CA GLU A 112 6.15 -17.30 0.84
C GLU A 112 7.16 -16.17 0.56
N PRO A 113 7.52 -15.94 -0.72
CA PRO A 113 8.34 -14.79 -1.09
C PRO A 113 7.70 -13.45 -0.70
N PHE A 114 8.36 -12.71 0.19
CA PHE A 114 7.89 -11.41 0.69
C PHE A 114 8.64 -10.21 0.11
N VAL A 115 9.51 -10.42 -0.89
CA VAL A 115 10.35 -9.37 -1.48
C VAL A 115 9.49 -8.25 -2.10
N VAL A 116 8.42 -8.59 -2.82
CA VAL A 116 7.56 -7.59 -3.46
C VAL A 116 6.89 -6.65 -2.45
N PRO A 117 6.15 -7.12 -1.42
CA PRO A 117 5.54 -6.22 -0.44
C PRO A 117 6.59 -5.45 0.37
N LEU A 118 7.76 -6.05 0.65
CA LEU A 118 8.85 -5.37 1.34
C LEU A 118 9.42 -4.20 0.51
N VAL A 119 9.69 -4.43 -0.77
CA VAL A 119 10.22 -3.40 -1.69
C VAL A 119 9.20 -2.28 -1.88
N LEU A 120 7.92 -2.61 -2.10
CA LEU A 120 6.86 -1.59 -2.19
C LEU A 120 6.72 -0.79 -0.89
N GLY A 121 6.78 -1.45 0.26
CA GLY A 121 6.82 -0.79 1.57
C GLY A 121 8.01 0.16 1.72
N ALA A 122 9.21 -0.26 1.31
CA ALA A 122 10.41 0.58 1.34
C ALA A 122 10.28 1.81 0.44
N ILE A 123 9.74 1.65 -0.79
CA ILE A 123 9.50 2.77 -1.71
C ILE A 123 8.50 3.76 -1.11
N LEU A 124 7.41 3.29 -0.49
CA LEU A 124 6.45 4.15 0.21
C LEU A 124 7.09 4.90 1.39
N GLY A 125 8.01 4.26 2.10
CA GLY A 125 8.84 4.91 3.14
C GLY A 125 9.74 6.02 2.55
N CYS A 126 10.38 5.76 1.42
CA CYS A 126 11.19 6.74 0.69
C CYS A 126 10.33 7.93 0.22
N ILE A 127 9.15 7.68 -0.36
CA ILE A 127 8.22 8.74 -0.79
C ILE A 127 7.85 9.63 0.40
N TYR A 128 7.51 9.03 1.55
CA TYR A 128 7.18 9.77 2.77
C TYR A 128 8.33 10.67 3.23
N PHE A 129 9.55 10.13 3.27
CA PHE A 129 10.72 10.86 3.72
C PHE A 129 11.09 12.01 2.77
N LEU A 130 11.10 11.75 1.45
CA LEU A 130 11.41 12.76 0.44
C LEU A 130 10.40 13.92 0.44
N ARG A 131 9.12 13.63 0.68
CA ARG A 131 8.09 14.68 0.82
C ARG A 131 8.33 15.55 2.06
N ARG A 132 8.64 14.94 3.21
CA ARG A 132 8.98 15.70 4.43
C ARG A 132 10.21 16.59 4.27
N GLN A 133 11.23 16.13 3.55
CA GLN A 133 12.42 16.96 3.26
C GLN A 133 12.09 18.17 2.39
N GLY A 134 11.09 18.06 1.50
CA GLY A 134 10.63 19.17 0.68
C GLY A 134 9.79 20.21 1.43
N GLU A 135 9.15 19.81 2.53
CA GLU A 135 8.25 20.66 3.34
C GLU A 135 8.96 21.38 4.50
N LEU A 136 10.15 20.94 4.91
CA LEU A 136 10.93 21.62 5.95
C LEU A 136 11.38 23.02 5.47
N PRO A 137 11.10 24.09 6.24
CA PRO A 137 11.54 25.44 5.88
C PRO A 137 13.06 25.50 5.80
N LYS A 138 13.60 26.17 4.78
CA LYS A 138 15.04 26.48 4.66
C LYS A 138 15.49 27.55 5.67
N GLU A 139 15.05 27.49 6.93
CA GLU A 139 15.27 28.53 7.94
C GLU A 139 16.49 28.28 8.84
N LYS A 140 17.46 27.47 8.40
CA LYS A 140 18.73 27.27 9.13
C LYS A 140 19.97 27.35 8.24
N ALA A 141 19.90 28.15 7.18
CA ALA A 141 21.04 28.45 6.33
C ALA A 141 21.03 29.93 5.91
N GLN A 142 21.04 30.82 6.90
CA GLN A 142 21.49 32.19 6.74
C GLN A 142 22.18 32.65 8.01
#